data_AF-A0A2S6XDW5-F1
#
_entry.id   AF-A0A2S6XDW5-F1
#
_cell.length_a   1.000
_cell.length_b   1.000
_cell.length_c   1.000
_cell.angle_alpha   90.00
_cell.angle_beta   90.00
_cell.angle_gamma   90.00
#
_symmetry.space_group_name_H-M   'P 1'
#
loop_
_entity.id
_entity.type
_entity.pdbx_description
1 polymer ?
#
loop_
_entity_poly.entity_id
_entity_poly.type
_entity_poly.pdbx_seq_one_letter_code
_entity_poly.pdbx_strand_id
1 'polypeptide(L)'
;MPASRVKSPHLLVAESGADREGHGLKRTMGLFQLVCFGVGAIVGTGIFVGLSDSVAEAGPAVVVSFVLAAITCVFTAFAFAELGGAIPVSGSSYSFAYAGLGERTAFLVGWCLLLEYGVSVSAVAVGWSQYVNELLDSVLGVQLPHALSARDPATAAPSTCPR
;
A
#
# COMPACT_ATOMS: atom_id res chain seq x y z
N MET A 1 1.00 -34.54 15.31
CA MET A 1 0.72 -33.13 14.97
C MET A 1 2.02 -32.36 15.13
N PRO A 2 2.78 -32.06 14.06
CA PRO A 2 4.08 -31.43 14.24
C PRO A 2 3.92 -29.95 14.59
N ALA A 3 4.73 -29.55 15.56
CA ALA A 3 4.74 -28.31 16.30
C ALA A 3 4.95 -27.07 15.41
N SER A 4 4.43 -25.94 15.88
CA SER A 4 4.74 -24.58 15.42
C SER A 4 6.25 -24.36 15.42
N ARG A 5 6.89 -24.55 14.26
CA ARG A 5 8.32 -24.26 14.10
C ARG A 5 8.48 -22.75 13.99
N VAL A 6 8.66 -22.09 15.13
CA VAL A 6 9.13 -20.71 15.18
C VAL A 6 10.59 -20.74 14.74
N LYS A 7 10.93 -20.06 13.64
CA LYS A 7 12.32 -19.98 13.19
C LYS A 7 12.97 -18.82 13.92
N SER A 8 14.05 -19.12 14.63
CA SER A 8 14.77 -18.13 15.41
C SER A 8 15.24 -16.98 14.52
N PRO A 9 15.18 -15.72 14.99
CA PRO A 9 15.55 -14.54 14.19
C PRO A 9 16.92 -14.65 13.52
N HIS A 10 17.90 -15.28 14.18
CA HIS A 10 19.23 -15.54 13.64
C HIS A 10 19.22 -16.39 12.35
N LEU A 11 18.30 -17.33 12.21
CA LEU A 11 18.16 -18.13 10.98
C LEU A 11 17.50 -17.33 9.86
N LEU A 12 16.59 -16.41 10.17
CA LEU A 12 16.01 -15.50 9.18
C LEU A 12 17.06 -14.49 8.67
N VAL A 13 17.95 -14.02 9.55
CA VAL A 13 19.10 -13.18 9.18
C VAL A 13 20.09 -13.95 8.30
N ALA A 14 20.41 -15.21 8.65
CA ALA A 14 21.28 -16.06 7.85
C ALA A 14 20.68 -16.39 6.45
N GLU A 15 19.36 -16.56 6.35
CA GLU A 15 18.68 -16.85 5.07
C GLU A 15 18.40 -15.60 4.21
N SER A 16 18.27 -14.42 4.82
CA SER A 16 18.01 -13.16 4.09
C SER A 16 19.23 -12.63 3.32
N GLY A 17 20.31 -13.41 3.23
CA GLY A 17 21.40 -13.19 2.29
C GLY A 17 22.44 -12.17 2.75
N ALA A 18 22.44 -11.80 4.04
CA ALA A 18 23.48 -10.94 4.63
C ALA A 18 24.87 -11.61 4.59
N ASP A 19 24.92 -12.95 4.59
CA ASP A 19 26.15 -13.73 4.77
C ASP A 19 26.41 -14.80 3.67
N ARG A 20 25.95 -14.59 2.43
CA ARG A 20 26.42 -15.43 1.31
C ARG A 20 27.68 -14.81 0.69
N GLU A 21 28.83 -15.36 1.07
CA GLU A 21 30.16 -15.13 0.49
C GLU A 21 30.07 -14.74 -1.00
N GLY A 22 30.23 -13.44 -1.30
CA GLY A 22 30.39 -12.92 -2.65
C GLY A 22 29.14 -12.61 -3.49
N HIS A 23 27.91 -12.93 -3.06
CA HIS A 23 26.69 -12.77 -3.88
C HIS A 23 25.58 -11.89 -3.26
N GLY A 24 25.91 -11.04 -2.29
CA GLY A 24 24.96 -10.11 -1.67
C GLY A 24 24.82 -8.77 -2.43
N LEU A 25 23.61 -8.19 -2.44
CA LEU A 25 23.39 -6.82 -2.91
C LEU A 25 24.17 -5.82 -2.05
N LYS A 26 24.90 -4.89 -2.69
CA LYS A 26 25.56 -3.79 -1.96
C LYS A 26 24.48 -2.89 -1.35
N ARG A 27 24.57 -2.64 -0.03
CA ARG A 27 23.71 -1.64 0.63
C ARG A 27 24.13 -0.24 0.19
N THR A 28 23.45 0.29 -0.81
CA THR A 28 23.70 1.64 -1.37
C THR A 28 22.66 2.66 -0.94
N MET A 29 21.55 2.21 -0.34
CA MET A 29 20.41 3.07 -0.02
C MET A 29 20.64 3.82 1.29
N GLY A 30 20.86 5.13 1.20
CA GLY A 30 21.00 6.02 2.35
C GLY A 30 19.65 6.43 2.95
N LEU A 31 19.68 7.10 4.11
CA LEU A 31 18.47 7.55 4.83
C LEU A 31 17.54 8.38 3.95
N PHE A 32 18.09 9.34 3.20
CA PHE A 32 17.30 10.21 2.33
C PHE A 32 16.57 9.42 1.23
N GLN A 33 17.26 8.46 0.60
CA GLN A 33 16.66 7.62 -0.45
C GLN A 33 15.56 6.73 0.10
N LEU A 34 15.73 6.20 1.32
CA LEU A 34 14.69 5.40 2.00
C LEU A 34 13.47 6.25 2.36
N VAL A 35 13.65 7.48 2.85
CA VAL A 35 12.55 8.40 3.14
C VAL A 35 11.81 8.77 1.85
N CYS A 36 12.52 9.13 0.79
CA CYS A 36 11.92 9.42 -0.51
C CYS A 36 11.13 8.22 -1.07
N PHE A 37 11.68 7.00 -0.94
CA PHE A 37 10.99 5.78 -1.32
C PHE A 37 9.70 5.58 -0.51
N GLY A 38 9.76 5.76 0.81
CA GLY A 38 8.58 5.66 1.68
C GLY A 38 7.49 6.68 1.32
N VAL A 39 7.86 7.95 1.12
CA VAL A 39 6.91 9.00 0.71
C VAL A 39 6.30 8.67 -0.66
N GLY A 40 7.11 8.21 -1.63
CA GLY A 40 6.63 7.82 -2.96
C GLY A 40 5.71 6.60 -2.95
N ALA A 41 5.89 5.68 -1.99
CA ALA A 41 5.01 4.52 -1.83
C ALA A 41 3.66 4.87 -1.16
N ILE A 42 3.61 5.93 -0.35
CA ILE A 42 2.39 6.36 0.37
C ILE A 42 1.56 7.34 -0.46
N VAL A 43 2.21 8.29 -1.15
CA VAL A 43 1.55 9.31 -1.94
C VAL A 43 1.12 8.71 -3.29
N GLY A 44 -0.16 8.43 -3.44
CA GLY A 44 -0.73 7.83 -4.65
C GLY A 44 -2.20 8.21 -4.87
N THR A 45 -2.93 7.37 -5.59
CA THR A 45 -4.33 7.63 -5.98
C THR A 45 -5.29 7.83 -4.81
N GLY A 46 -4.97 7.32 -3.61
CA GLY A 46 -5.83 7.44 -2.43
C GLY A 46 -6.14 8.89 -2.02
N ILE A 47 -5.16 9.80 -2.07
CA ILE A 47 -5.40 11.21 -1.75
C ILE A 47 -6.07 11.98 -2.89
N PHE A 48 -5.91 11.52 -4.12
CA PHE A 48 -6.39 12.21 -5.30
C PHE A 48 -7.83 11.82 -5.67
N VAL A 49 -8.18 10.55 -5.53
CA VAL A 49 -9.50 10.00 -5.85
C VAL A 49 -10.32 9.72 -4.60
N GLY A 50 -9.71 9.10 -3.58
CA GLY A 50 -10.44 8.70 -2.36
C GLY A 50 -10.82 9.89 -1.47
N LEU A 51 -10.00 10.94 -1.46
CA LEU A 51 -10.27 12.14 -0.66
C LEU A 51 -11.51 12.89 -1.15
N SER A 52 -11.69 13.03 -2.47
CA SER A 52 -12.86 13.74 -3.02
C SER A 52 -14.17 13.08 -2.64
N ASP A 53 -14.21 11.74 -2.64
CA ASP A 53 -15.39 10.98 -2.25
C ASP A 53 -15.65 11.09 -0.73
N SER A 54 -14.59 10.95 0.07
CA SER A 54 -14.67 11.10 1.53
C SER A 54 -15.13 12.51 1.96
N VAL A 55 -14.72 13.54 1.23
CA VAL A 55 -15.14 14.94 1.48
C VAL A 55 -16.61 15.13 1.10
N ALA A 56 -17.08 14.50 0.01
CA ALA A 56 -18.47 14.60 -0.40
C ALA A 56 -19.43 13.98 0.64
N GLU A 57 -19.01 12.89 1.29
CA GLU A 57 -19.82 12.20 2.29
C GLU A 57 -19.72 12.83 3.70
N ALA A 58 -18.50 13.11 4.17
CA ALA A 58 -18.27 13.60 5.54
C ALA A 58 -18.28 15.15 5.67
N GLY A 59 -18.17 15.89 4.57
CA GLY A 59 -18.08 17.34 4.57
C GLY A 59 -16.84 17.86 5.32
N PRO A 60 -16.89 19.04 5.96
CA PRO A 60 -15.72 19.63 6.62
C PRO A 60 -15.20 18.81 7.82
N ALA A 61 -15.99 17.87 8.34
CA ALA A 61 -15.59 16.97 9.43
C ALA A 61 -14.52 15.95 9.01
N VAL A 62 -14.32 15.74 7.70
CA VAL A 62 -13.32 14.80 7.16
C VAL A 62 -11.91 15.09 7.70
N VAL A 63 -11.58 16.35 7.97
CA VAL A 63 -10.28 16.77 8.51
C VAL A 63 -10.02 16.11 9.87
N VAL A 64 -11.04 16.01 10.73
CA VAL A 64 -10.91 15.38 12.05
C VAL A 64 -10.61 13.88 11.89
N SER A 65 -11.28 13.21 10.95
CA SER A 65 -11.02 11.81 10.63
C SER A 65 -9.58 11.59 10.13
N PHE A 66 -9.07 12.47 9.26
CA PHE A 66 -7.68 12.40 8.79
C PHE A 66 -6.67 12.63 9.91
N VAL A 67 -6.93 13.54 10.85
CA VAL A 67 -6.06 13.76 12.01
C VAL A 67 -6.00 12.52 12.90
N LEU A 68 -7.14 11.90 13.19
CA LEU A 68 -7.20 10.66 13.98
C LEU A 68 -6.50 9.49 13.27
N ALA A 69 -6.69 9.35 11.96
CA ALA A 69 -5.99 8.37 11.15
C ALA A 69 -4.47 8.60 11.19
N ALA A 70 -4.00 9.85 11.03
CA ALA A 70 -2.58 10.19 11.09
C ALA A 70 -1.95 9.83 12.43
N ILE A 71 -2.62 10.11 13.56
CA ILE A 71 -2.15 9.73 14.89
C ILE A 71 -2.00 8.20 14.99
N THR A 72 -2.98 7.45 14.51
CA THR A 72 -2.95 5.97 14.53
C THR A 72 -1.81 5.42 13.66
N CYS A 73 -1.57 6.04 12.49
CA CYS A 73 -0.45 5.69 11.63
C CYS A 73 0.90 5.96 12.29
N VAL A 74 1.06 7.05 13.05
CA VAL A 74 2.31 7.36 13.78
C VAL A 74 2.61 6.31 14.84
N PHE A 75 1.62 5.90 15.64
CA PHE A 75 1.82 4.83 16.63
C PHE A 75 2.20 3.50 15.97
N THR A 76 1.53 3.18 14.86
CA THR A 76 1.84 1.99 14.06
C THR A 76 3.27 2.06 13.51
N ALA A 77 3.68 3.21 12.97
CA ALA A 77 5.02 3.41 12.41
C ALA A 77 6.12 3.26 13.47
N PHE A 78 5.90 3.75 14.71
CA PHE A 78 6.86 3.54 15.80
C PHE A 78 7.01 2.06 16.16
N ALA A 79 5.91 1.31 16.26
CA ALA A 79 5.97 -0.12 16.52
C ALA A 79 6.72 -0.89 15.40
N PHE A 80 6.49 -0.52 14.13
CA PHE A 80 7.23 -1.08 13.00
C PHE A 80 8.71 -0.68 12.98
N ALA A 81 9.04 0.53 13.43
CA ALA A 81 10.44 0.99 13.52
C ALA A 81 11.23 0.20 14.58
N GLU A 82 10.64 -0.05 15.75
CA GLU A 82 11.25 -0.90 16.79
C GLU A 82 11.47 -2.32 16.28
N LEU A 83 10.47 -2.88 15.61
CA LEU A 83 10.53 -4.26 15.10
C LEU A 83 11.51 -4.42 13.93
N GLY A 84 11.58 -3.43 13.04
CA GLY A 84 12.55 -3.37 11.95
C GLY A 84 13.99 -3.19 12.44
N GLY A 85 14.18 -2.49 13.57
CA GLY A 85 15.48 -2.39 14.25
C GLY A 85 15.89 -3.70 14.92
N ALA A 86 14.94 -4.45 15.50
CA ALA A 86 15.20 -5.72 16.16
C ALA A 86 15.44 -6.89 15.19
N ILE A 87 14.78 -6.89 14.03
CA ILE A 87 14.84 -7.98 13.05
C ILE A 87 15.24 -7.40 11.69
N PRO A 88 16.55 -7.14 11.44
CA PRO A 88 17.04 -6.45 10.25
C PRO A 88 17.12 -7.38 9.02
N VAL A 89 16.02 -8.07 8.74
CA VAL A 89 15.87 -8.97 7.59
C VAL A 89 15.04 -8.27 6.52
N SER A 90 15.33 -8.53 5.25
CA SER A 90 14.46 -8.12 4.14
C SER A 90 13.17 -8.94 4.20
N GLY A 91 12.20 -8.45 4.95
CA GLY A 91 10.92 -9.10 5.19
C GLY A 91 9.90 -8.08 5.69
N SER A 92 8.68 -8.15 5.13
CA SER A 92 7.54 -7.35 5.61
C SER A 92 6.94 -7.99 6.87
N SER A 93 5.73 -7.61 7.26
CA SER A 93 4.98 -8.12 8.42
C SER A 93 4.87 -9.64 8.52
N TYR A 94 4.96 -10.38 7.40
CA TYR A 94 5.10 -11.85 7.39
C TYR A 94 6.29 -12.34 8.22
N SER A 95 7.47 -11.75 8.01
CA SER A 95 8.71 -12.18 8.68
C SER A 95 8.67 -11.88 10.18
N PHE A 96 8.02 -10.78 10.55
CA PHE A 96 7.76 -10.44 11.95
C PHE A 96 6.80 -11.44 12.63
N ALA A 97 5.71 -11.79 11.95
CA ALA A 97 4.77 -12.80 12.44
C ALA A 97 5.42 -14.19 12.54
N TYR A 98 6.30 -14.54 11.61
CA TYR A 98 7.04 -15.81 11.63
C TYR A 98 8.02 -15.89 12.81
N ALA A 99 8.66 -14.77 13.17
CA ALA A 99 9.56 -14.68 14.32
C ALA A 99 8.83 -14.70 15.67
N GLY A 100 7.64 -14.09 15.77
CA GLY A 100 6.91 -13.95 17.04
C GLY A 100 5.85 -15.03 17.31
N LEU A 101 5.07 -15.42 16.30
CA LEU A 101 3.85 -16.25 16.47
C LEU A 101 3.93 -17.62 15.79
N GLY A 102 4.97 -17.86 14.99
CA GLY A 102 5.21 -19.14 14.32
C GLY A 102 4.51 -19.31 12.97
N GLU A 103 4.75 -20.47 12.38
CA GLU A 103 4.52 -20.74 10.95
C GLU A 103 3.06 -20.65 10.49
N ARG A 104 2.08 -21.12 11.28
CA ARG A 104 0.66 -21.13 10.87
C ARG A 104 0.09 -19.72 10.79
N THR A 105 0.37 -18.90 11.80
CA THR A 105 -0.08 -17.51 11.85
C THR A 105 0.62 -16.68 10.79
N ALA A 106 1.92 -16.90 10.60
CA ALA A 106 2.67 -16.24 9.53
C ALA A 106 2.15 -16.61 8.14
N PHE A 107 1.82 -17.88 7.87
CA PHE A 107 1.22 -18.28 6.59
C PHE A 107 -0.10 -17.55 6.32
N LEU A 108 -0.97 -17.43 7.34
CA LEU A 108 -2.21 -16.67 7.23
C LEU A 108 -1.94 -15.18 6.95
N VAL A 109 -1.02 -14.55 7.68
CA VAL A 109 -0.61 -13.15 7.46
C VAL A 109 -0.05 -12.95 6.05
N GLY A 110 0.75 -13.90 5.54
CA GLY A 110 1.27 -13.88 4.18
C GLY A 110 0.15 -13.87 3.13
N TRP A 111 -0.87 -14.72 3.32
CA TRP A 111 -2.04 -14.73 2.43
C TRP A 111 -2.85 -13.45 2.50
N CYS A 112 -3.08 -12.91 3.71
CA CYS A 112 -3.74 -11.62 3.89
C CYS A 112 -2.97 -10.49 3.21
N LEU A 113 -1.64 -10.45 3.32
CA LEU A 113 -0.80 -9.46 2.64
C LEU A 113 -0.92 -9.58 1.13
N LEU A 114 -0.89 -10.79 0.56
CA LEU A 114 -1.04 -10.98 -0.88
C LEU A 114 -2.39 -10.44 -1.39
N LEU A 115 -3.48 -10.70 -0.66
CA LEU A 115 -4.79 -10.18 -1.00
C LEU A 115 -4.86 -8.65 -0.86
N GLU A 116 -4.30 -8.11 0.22
CA GLU A 116 -4.24 -6.66 0.47
C GLU A 116 -3.49 -5.94 -0.65
N TYR A 117 -2.29 -6.42 -1.02
CA TYR A 117 -1.53 -5.85 -2.14
C TYR A 117 -2.28 -5.99 -3.47
N GLY A 118 -2.97 -7.12 -3.70
CA GLY A 118 -3.78 -7.32 -4.90
C GLY A 118 -4.92 -6.31 -5.03
N VAL A 119 -5.65 -6.07 -3.94
CA VAL A 119 -6.74 -5.07 -3.88
C VAL A 119 -6.17 -3.65 -4.01
N SER A 120 -5.08 -3.35 -3.31
CA SER A 120 -4.42 -2.04 -3.36
C SER A 120 -3.93 -1.68 -4.76
N VAL A 121 -3.22 -2.60 -5.46
CA VAL A 121 -2.74 -2.35 -6.83
C VAL A 121 -3.91 -2.19 -7.81
N SER A 122 -4.99 -2.95 -7.61
CA SER A 122 -6.20 -2.81 -8.43
C SER A 122 -6.85 -1.43 -8.25
N ALA A 123 -6.99 -0.96 -7.00
CA ALA A 123 -7.53 0.37 -6.70
C ALA A 123 -6.66 1.50 -7.28
N VAL A 124 -5.32 1.35 -7.23
CA VAL A 124 -4.39 2.30 -7.84
C VAL A 124 -4.52 2.32 -9.37
N ALA A 125 -4.64 1.15 -10.00
CA ALA A 125 -4.84 1.07 -11.45
C ALA A 125 -6.13 1.76 -11.91
N VAL A 126 -7.24 1.55 -11.18
CA VAL A 126 -8.53 2.21 -11.46
C VAL A 126 -8.40 3.72 -11.31
N GLY A 127 -7.87 4.23 -10.20
CA GLY A 127 -7.70 5.67 -10.00
C GLY A 127 -6.82 6.33 -11.06
N TRP A 128 -5.75 5.66 -11.49
CA TRP A 128 -4.89 6.20 -12.55
C TRP A 128 -5.57 6.19 -13.93
N SER A 129 -6.35 5.15 -14.23
CA SER A 129 -7.12 5.08 -15.48
C SER A 129 -8.12 6.23 -15.63
N GLN A 130 -8.74 6.67 -14.53
CA GLN A 130 -9.66 7.82 -14.52
C GLN A 130 -8.93 9.10 -14.91
N TYR A 131 -7.79 9.38 -14.28
CA TYR A 131 -6.95 10.54 -14.61
C TYR A 131 -6.47 10.53 -16.06
N VAL A 132 -6.05 9.37 -16.58
CA VAL A 132 -5.62 9.25 -17.98
C VAL A 132 -6.78 9.53 -18.93
N ASN A 133 -7.98 9.03 -18.65
CA ASN A 133 -9.14 9.26 -19.51
C ASN A 133 -9.52 10.74 -19.54
N GLU A 134 -9.51 11.44 -18.41
CA GLU A 134 -9.75 12.90 -18.33
C GLU A 134 -8.67 13.71 -19.07
N LEU A 135 -7.41 13.29 -18.97
CA LEU A 135 -6.31 13.92 -19.68
C LEU A 135 -6.46 13.72 -21.20
N LEU A 136 -6.81 12.52 -21.65
CA LEU A 136 -6.98 12.21 -23.07
C LEU A 136 -8.15 12.99 -23.69
N ASP A 137 -9.25 13.12 -22.95
CA ASP A 137 -10.39 13.96 -23.33
C ASP A 137 -9.99 15.44 -23.44
N SER A 138 -9.27 15.94 -22.44
CA SER A 138 -8.88 17.35 -22.37
C SER A 138 -7.85 17.75 -23.44
N VAL A 139 -6.96 16.84 -23.85
CA VAL A 139 -5.85 17.14 -24.78
C VAL A 139 -6.19 16.75 -26.23
N LEU A 140 -6.85 15.62 -26.44
CA LEU A 140 -7.08 15.04 -27.77
C LEU A 140 -8.55 15.00 -28.17
N GLY A 141 -9.49 15.27 -27.25
CA GLY A 141 -10.93 15.12 -27.48
C GLY A 141 -11.36 13.68 -27.73
N VAL A 142 -10.52 12.71 -27.36
CA VAL A 142 -10.76 11.28 -27.57
C VAL A 142 -11.06 10.63 -26.22
N GLN A 143 -12.28 10.10 -26.07
CA GLN A 143 -12.67 9.28 -24.93
C GLN A 143 -12.23 7.82 -25.17
N LEU A 144 -11.70 7.14 -24.14
CA LEU A 144 -11.47 5.70 -24.25
C LEU A 144 -12.81 4.95 -24.40
N PRO A 145 -12.89 3.90 -25.24
CA PRO A 145 -14.11 3.09 -25.38
C PRO A 145 -14.60 2.57 -24.02
N HIS A 146 -15.91 2.58 -23.79
CA HIS A 146 -16.54 2.17 -22.53
C HIS A 146 -16.20 0.75 -22.06
N ALA A 147 -15.72 -0.13 -22.95
CA ALA A 147 -15.23 -1.46 -22.58
C ALA A 147 -13.91 -1.44 -21.80
N LEU A 148 -13.15 -0.34 -21.87
CA LEU A 148 -11.84 -0.16 -21.22
C LEU A 148 -11.86 0.92 -20.13
N SER A 149 -12.81 1.85 -20.19
CA SER A 149 -12.98 2.89 -19.18
C SER A 149 -13.92 2.38 -18.10
N ALA A 150 -13.44 2.24 -16.86
CA ALA A 150 -14.23 1.86 -15.67
C ALA A 150 -15.24 2.94 -15.22
N ARG A 151 -15.73 3.76 -16.16
CA ARG A 151 -16.74 4.78 -15.91
C ARG A 151 -18.11 4.11 -15.86
N ASP A 152 -18.61 3.91 -14.64
CA ASP A 152 -19.96 3.40 -14.41
C ASP A 152 -21.00 4.36 -15.03
N PRO A 153 -21.92 3.90 -15.89
CA PRO A 153 -22.95 4.74 -16.53
C PRO A 153 -23.87 5.47 -15.54
N ALA A 154 -23.91 5.10 -14.26
CA ALA A 154 -24.71 5.78 -13.23
C ALA A 154 -24.24 7.21 -12.92
N THR A 155 -22.95 7.51 -13.13
CA THR A 155 -22.36 8.87 -12.99
C THR A 155 -22.47 9.72 -14.26
N ALA A 156 -22.99 9.17 -15.35
CA ALA A 156 -23.21 9.87 -16.62
C ALA A 156 -24.66 10.38 -16.77
N ALA A 157 -25.40 10.56 -15.67
CA ALA A 157 -26.64 11.32 -15.73
C ALA A 157 -26.29 12.79 -16.02
N PRO A 158 -26.68 13.34 -17.19
CA PRO A 158 -26.46 14.75 -17.45
C PRO A 158 -27.28 15.55 -16.43
N SER A 159 -26.63 16.50 -15.76
CA SER A 159 -27.30 17.66 -15.16
C SER A 159 -27.88 18.57 -16.26
N THR A 160 -28.66 18.00 -17.17
CA THR A 160 -29.69 18.76 -17.89
C THR A 160 -30.83 18.96 -16.92
N CYS A 161 -30.80 20.08 -16.18
CA CYS A 161 -32.03 20.64 -15.66
C CYS A 161 -32.70 21.40 -16.81
N PRO A 162 -33.93 21.04 -17.22
CA PRO A 162 -34.72 21.86 -18.11
C PRO A 162 -35.44 22.93 -17.28
N ARG A 163 -34.95 24.17 -17.33
CA ARG A 163 -35.74 25.42 -17.48
C ARG A 163 -34.84 26.64 -17.44
#